data_AF-A0A0D1I6W9-F1
#
_entry.id   AF-A0A0D1I6W9-F1
#
_cell.length_a   1.000
_cell.length_b   1.000
_cell.length_c   1.000
_cell.angle_alpha   90.00
_cell.angle_beta   90.00
_cell.angle_gamma   90.00
#
_symmetry.space_group_name_H-M   'P 1'
#
loop_
_entity.id
_entity.type
_entity.pdbx_description
1 polymer ?
#
loop_
_entity_poly.entity_id
_entity_poly.type
_entity_poly.pdbx_seq_one_letter_code
_entity_poly.pdbx_strand_id
1 'polypeptide(L)'
;MKSLYLTETALDLARDLTQKQKKDKMIGSALFNIGNCYYAQYNSGYDSEALHKAEKYLRQSVEVFEKADLDNLAKSLYTLAHVLFKLNKKDQAIKVYERGIRASERFDDQFTLFKLKFLKGLYINSVDYNQISSVFSYLRNKELDVYIEEFSQDVAKYNKEKGDKEIAIDFYEKSIDARIRIQRGGCLYEV
;
A
#
# COMPACT_ATOMS: atom_id res chain seq x y z
N MET A 1 0.50 40.64 -31.88
CA MET A 1 1.87 40.46 -31.33
C MET A 1 1.86 40.11 -29.84
N LYS A 2 1.28 40.93 -28.94
CA LYS A 2 1.20 40.64 -27.49
C LYS A 2 0.50 39.31 -27.12
N SER A 3 -0.55 38.94 -27.85
CA SER A 3 -1.27 37.67 -27.64
C SER A 3 -0.45 36.42 -28.00
N LEU A 4 0.41 36.50 -29.02
CA LEU A 4 1.23 35.36 -29.47
C LEU A 4 2.37 35.08 -28.47
N TYR A 5 3.00 36.15 -27.98
CA TYR A 5 4.04 36.09 -26.94
C TYR A 5 3.52 35.49 -25.61
N LEU A 6 2.29 35.85 -25.22
CA LEU A 6 1.64 35.27 -24.03
C LEU A 6 1.38 33.77 -24.20
N THR A 7 0.98 33.31 -25.38
CA THR A 7 0.75 31.88 -25.64
C THR A 7 2.05 31.07 -25.69
N GLU A 8 3.14 31.63 -26.22
CA GLU A 8 4.47 30.98 -26.22
C GLU A 8 5.01 30.82 -24.79
N THR A 9 4.90 31.87 -23.98
CA THR A 9 5.30 31.83 -22.56
C THR A 9 4.50 30.79 -21.77
N ALA A 10 3.19 30.71 -22.01
CA ALA A 10 2.33 29.70 -21.38
C ALA A 10 2.72 28.28 -21.80
N LEU A 11 3.10 28.07 -23.06
CA LEU A 11 3.56 26.78 -23.57
C LEU A 11 4.88 26.34 -22.92
N ASP A 12 5.85 27.25 -22.79
CA ASP A 12 7.13 26.94 -22.17
C ASP A 12 6.98 26.65 -20.68
N LEU A 13 6.14 27.42 -19.97
CA LEU A 13 5.77 27.12 -18.60
C LEU A 13 5.10 25.74 -18.48
N ALA A 14 4.19 25.39 -19.40
CA ALA A 14 3.55 24.09 -19.42
C ALA A 14 4.56 22.95 -19.66
N ARG A 15 5.54 23.14 -20.54
CA ARG A 15 6.64 22.18 -20.80
C ARG A 15 7.50 21.99 -19.57
N ASP A 16 7.91 23.07 -18.91
CA ASP A 16 8.74 23.01 -17.71
C ASP A 16 8.02 22.33 -16.54
N LEU A 17 6.74 22.67 -16.33
CA LEU A 17 5.89 22.00 -15.34
C LEU A 17 5.75 20.51 -15.64
N THR A 18 5.53 20.15 -16.91
CA THR A 18 5.44 18.75 -17.35
C THR A 18 6.74 17.99 -17.09
N GLN A 19 7.89 18.60 -17.41
CA GLN A 19 9.19 17.99 -17.20
C GLN A 19 9.49 17.81 -15.72
N LYS A 20 9.15 18.80 -14.89
CA LYS A 20 9.27 18.73 -13.43
C LYS A 20 8.39 17.62 -12.86
N GLN A 21 7.11 17.54 -13.21
CA GLN A 21 6.21 16.49 -12.75
C GLN A 21 6.70 15.09 -13.15
N LYS A 22 7.23 14.92 -14.38
CA LYS A 22 7.84 13.65 -14.81
C LYS A 22 9.03 13.27 -13.92
N LYS A 23 9.92 14.22 -13.63
CA LYS A 23 11.06 14.00 -12.74
C LYS A 23 10.60 13.61 -11.33
N ASP A 24 9.66 14.34 -10.74
CA ASP A 24 9.13 14.07 -9.40
C ASP A 24 8.44 12.69 -9.35
N LYS A 25 7.68 12.33 -10.39
CA LYS A 25 7.07 11.00 -10.52
C LYS A 25 8.12 9.88 -10.52
N MET A 26 9.23 10.05 -11.25
CA MET A 26 10.31 9.06 -11.30
C MET A 26 11.00 8.92 -9.94
N ILE A 27 11.37 10.04 -9.30
CA ILE A 27 12.03 10.04 -7.99
C ILE A 27 11.12 9.42 -6.93
N GLY A 28 9.85 9.86 -6.85
CA GLY A 28 8.87 9.34 -5.91
C GLY A 28 8.64 7.84 -6.10
N SER A 29 8.60 7.36 -7.35
CA SER A 29 8.42 5.93 -7.65
C SER A 29 9.65 5.10 -7.29
N ALA A 30 10.85 5.60 -7.52
CA ALA A 30 12.08 4.92 -7.12
C ALA A 30 12.14 4.76 -5.59
N LEU A 31 11.84 5.82 -4.84
CA LEU A 31 11.76 5.79 -3.37
C LEU A 31 10.67 4.82 -2.90
N PHE A 32 9.49 4.85 -3.50
CA PHE A 32 8.39 3.94 -3.20
C PHE A 32 8.81 2.48 -3.40
N ASN A 33 9.47 2.18 -4.52
CA ASN A 33 9.92 0.83 -4.84
C ASN A 33 11.00 0.34 -3.88
N ILE A 34 11.97 1.18 -3.52
CA ILE A 34 12.97 0.84 -2.48
C ILE A 34 12.27 0.54 -1.15
N GLY A 35 11.29 1.37 -0.76
CA GLY A 35 10.48 1.14 0.42
C GLY A 35 9.75 -0.21 0.40
N ASN A 36 9.13 -0.57 -0.74
CA ASN A 36 8.49 -1.87 -0.91
C ASN A 36 9.48 -3.04 -0.88
N CYS A 37 10.68 -2.89 -1.44
CA CYS A 37 11.69 -3.95 -1.39
C CYS A 37 12.08 -4.27 0.05
N TYR A 38 12.32 -3.25 0.89
CA TYR A 38 12.57 -3.45 2.31
C TYR A 38 11.37 -4.02 3.05
N TYR A 39 10.16 -3.58 2.71
CA TYR A 39 8.93 -4.13 3.29
C TYR A 39 8.75 -5.62 2.94
N ALA A 40 9.02 -6.00 1.69
CA ALA A 40 8.98 -7.40 1.25
C ALA A 40 10.07 -8.25 1.94
N GLN A 41 11.27 -7.69 2.15
CA GLN A 41 12.32 -8.38 2.92
C GLN A 41 11.84 -8.71 4.34
N TYR A 42 11.19 -7.79 5.04
CA TYR A 42 10.61 -8.08 6.35
C TYR A 42 9.60 -9.26 6.29
N ASN A 43 8.72 -9.25 5.28
CA ASN A 43 7.72 -10.30 5.12
C ASN A 43 8.33 -11.69 4.87
N SER A 44 9.53 -11.77 4.28
CA SER A 44 10.29 -13.01 4.07
C SER A 44 11.05 -13.51 5.31
N GLY A 45 10.90 -12.88 6.48
CA GLY A 45 11.48 -13.36 7.74
C GLY A 45 12.74 -12.63 8.20
N TYR A 46 13.04 -11.46 7.64
CA TYR A 46 14.16 -10.62 8.06
C TYR A 46 13.79 -9.63 9.19
N ASP A 47 14.80 -9.09 9.86
CA ASP A 47 14.73 -8.25 11.06
C ASP A 47 13.91 -6.95 10.89
N SER A 48 13.38 -6.45 12.01
CA SER A 48 12.74 -5.15 12.24
C SER A 48 13.46 -3.95 11.62
N GLU A 49 14.79 -4.02 11.45
CA GLU A 49 15.58 -3.02 10.74
C GLU A 49 15.10 -2.80 9.28
N ALA A 50 14.62 -3.85 8.61
CA ALA A 50 14.05 -3.73 7.27
C ALA A 50 12.77 -2.87 7.27
N LEU A 51 11.91 -3.00 8.29
CA LEU A 51 10.72 -2.16 8.41
C LEU A 51 11.07 -0.69 8.65
N HIS A 52 12.11 -0.40 9.44
CA HIS A 52 12.57 0.97 9.65
C HIS A 52 13.11 1.61 8.36
N LYS A 53 13.84 0.84 7.54
CA LYS A 53 14.26 1.29 6.20
C LYS A 53 13.06 1.51 5.28
N ALA A 54 12.08 0.60 5.28
CA ALA A 54 10.86 0.77 4.52
C ALA A 54 10.13 2.07 4.90
N GLU A 55 9.95 2.33 6.19
CA GLU A 55 9.35 3.57 6.70
C GLU A 55 10.08 4.81 6.16
N LYS A 56 11.42 4.83 6.27
CA LYS A 56 12.24 5.96 5.81
C LYS A 56 11.99 6.29 4.34
N TYR A 57 12.11 5.31 3.44
CA TYR A 57 11.96 5.55 2.01
C TYR A 57 10.51 5.84 1.61
N LEU A 58 9.53 5.21 2.26
CA LEU A 58 8.12 5.50 2.03
C LEU A 58 7.73 6.93 2.44
N ARG A 59 8.29 7.45 3.55
CA ARG A 59 8.09 8.87 3.93
C ARG A 59 8.63 9.84 2.88
N GLN A 60 9.82 9.57 2.36
CA GLN A 60 10.41 10.39 1.30
C GLN A 60 9.58 10.33 0.01
N SER A 61 9.07 9.15 -0.34
CA SER A 61 8.18 8.97 -1.48
C SER A 61 6.87 9.76 -1.32
N VAL A 62 6.23 9.67 -0.15
CA VAL A 62 5.02 10.44 0.19
C VAL A 62 5.28 11.94 0.06
N GLU A 63 6.42 12.44 0.57
CA GLU A 63 6.77 13.86 0.49
C GLU A 63 6.89 14.34 -0.96
N VAL A 64 7.52 13.54 -1.83
CA VAL A 64 7.66 13.88 -3.26
C VAL A 64 6.30 13.88 -3.94
N PHE A 65 5.48 12.85 -3.76
CA PHE A 65 4.17 12.75 -4.41
C PHE A 65 3.18 13.80 -3.89
N GLU A 66 3.25 14.16 -2.61
CA GLU A 66 2.40 15.21 -2.04
C GLU A 66 2.76 16.60 -2.57
N LYS A 67 4.06 16.94 -2.63
CA LYS A 67 4.51 18.23 -3.17
C LYS A 67 4.22 18.38 -4.67
N ALA A 68 4.29 17.29 -5.43
CA ALA A 68 4.08 17.28 -6.87
C ALA A 68 2.62 17.02 -7.27
N ASP A 69 1.73 16.82 -6.29
CA ASP A 69 0.31 16.53 -6.48
C ASP A 69 0.02 15.29 -7.36
N LEU A 70 0.75 14.20 -7.10
CA LEU A 70 0.70 12.98 -7.91
C LEU A 70 -0.19 11.91 -7.27
N ASP A 71 -0.97 11.23 -8.11
CA ASP A 71 -1.91 10.14 -7.74
C ASP A 71 -1.25 8.99 -6.96
N ASN A 72 0.03 8.72 -7.23
CA ASN A 72 0.87 7.76 -6.51
C ASN A 72 0.94 8.02 -4.98
N LEU A 73 0.54 9.21 -4.51
CA LEU A 73 0.41 9.55 -3.11
C LEU A 73 -0.48 8.56 -2.34
N ALA A 74 -1.63 8.19 -2.90
CA ALA A 74 -2.60 7.31 -2.26
C ALA A 74 -1.98 5.95 -1.89
N LYS A 75 -1.40 5.26 -2.88
CA LYS A 75 -0.73 3.97 -2.69
C LYS A 75 0.43 4.06 -1.70
N SER A 76 1.20 5.16 -1.74
CA SER A 76 2.36 5.37 -0.86
C SER A 76 1.94 5.58 0.60
N LEU A 77 0.86 6.33 0.83
CA LEU A 77 0.27 6.52 2.16
C LEU A 77 -0.28 5.22 2.73
N TYR A 78 -0.97 4.40 1.92
CA TYR A 78 -1.42 3.07 2.34
C TYR A 78 -0.25 2.20 2.80
N THR A 79 0.80 2.06 1.97
CA THR A 79 1.95 1.21 2.32
C THR A 79 2.65 1.74 3.57
N LEU A 80 2.82 3.07 3.70
CA LEU A 80 3.42 3.67 4.89
C LEU A 80 2.58 3.40 6.15
N ALA A 81 1.26 3.54 6.08
CA ALA A 81 0.37 3.21 7.20
C ALA A 81 0.52 1.73 7.60
N HIS A 82 0.58 0.83 6.62
CA HIS A 82 0.75 -0.60 6.87
C HIS A 82 2.08 -0.91 7.59
N VAL A 83 3.18 -0.33 7.10
CA VAL A 83 4.50 -0.44 7.75
C VAL A 83 4.48 0.11 9.17
N LEU A 84 3.82 1.25 9.40
CA LEU A 84 3.72 1.86 10.73
C LEU A 84 2.91 1.01 11.71
N PHE A 85 1.83 0.36 11.25
CA PHE A 85 1.09 -0.60 12.09
C PHE A 85 1.97 -1.79 12.49
N LYS A 86 2.75 -2.36 11.57
CA LYS A 86 3.69 -3.46 11.85
C LYS A 86 4.85 -3.06 12.77
N LEU A 87 5.26 -1.80 12.75
CA LEU A 87 6.21 -1.21 13.69
C LEU A 87 5.59 -0.85 15.05
N ASN A 88 4.32 -1.16 15.28
CA ASN A 88 3.55 -0.77 16.47
C ASN A 88 3.50 0.76 16.72
N LYS A 89 3.70 1.59 15.68
CA LYS A 89 3.60 3.06 15.73
C LYS A 89 2.16 3.54 15.50
N LYS A 90 1.22 3.06 16.31
CA LYS A 90 -0.23 3.16 16.07
C LYS A 90 -0.73 4.59 15.81
N ASP A 91 -0.33 5.56 16.63
CA ASP A 91 -0.79 6.96 16.48
C ASP A 91 -0.32 7.59 15.15
N GLN A 92 0.90 7.26 14.71
CA GLN A 92 1.42 7.72 13.43
C GLN A 92 0.72 7.01 12.28
N ALA A 93 0.48 5.71 12.42
CA ALA A 93 -0.21 4.90 11.42
C ALA A 93 -1.63 5.44 11.16
N ILE A 94 -2.38 5.80 12.21
CA ILE A 94 -3.74 6.36 12.09
C ILE A 94 -3.71 7.69 11.33
N LYS A 95 -2.78 8.60 11.66
CA LYS A 95 -2.65 9.88 10.94
C LYS A 95 -2.32 9.68 9.45
N VAL A 96 -1.44 8.73 9.13
CA VAL A 96 -1.09 8.40 7.74
C VAL A 96 -2.26 7.70 7.03
N TYR A 97 -2.97 6.81 7.72
CA TYR A 97 -4.17 6.14 7.23
C TYR A 97 -5.26 7.15 6.80
N GLU A 98 -5.56 8.13 7.66
CA GLU A 98 -6.56 9.18 7.36
C GLU A 98 -6.16 10.03 6.16
N ARG A 99 -4.86 10.35 6.03
CA ARG A 99 -4.33 11.00 4.83
C ARG A 99 -4.51 10.11 3.60
N GLY A 100 -4.28 8.81 3.74
CA GLY A 100 -4.47 7.82 2.69
C GLY A 100 -5.92 7.80 2.19
N ILE A 101 -6.90 7.81 3.09
CA ILE A 101 -8.33 7.88 2.73
C ILE A 101 -8.60 9.14 1.90
N ARG A 102 -8.20 10.32 2.39
CA ARG A 102 -8.40 11.59 1.68
C ARG A 102 -7.74 11.61 0.30
N ALA A 103 -6.51 11.08 0.20
CA ALA A 103 -5.80 11.00 -1.08
C ALA A 103 -6.49 10.03 -2.05
N SER A 104 -6.92 8.86 -1.58
CA SER A 104 -7.60 7.89 -2.44
C SER A 104 -8.97 8.37 -2.90
N GLU A 105 -9.74 9.06 -2.06
CA GLU A 105 -11.01 9.70 -2.49
C GLU A 105 -10.76 10.79 -3.54
N ARG A 106 -9.74 11.63 -3.31
CA ARG A 106 -9.38 12.71 -4.22
C ARG A 106 -8.94 12.22 -5.61
N PHE A 107 -8.16 11.14 -5.66
CA PHE A 107 -7.64 10.56 -6.90
C PHE A 107 -8.49 9.40 -7.46
N ASP A 108 -9.68 9.16 -6.88
CA ASP A 108 -10.57 8.04 -7.24
C ASP A 108 -9.88 6.66 -7.25
N ASP A 109 -8.94 6.45 -6.34
CA ASP A 109 -8.21 5.18 -6.17
C ASP A 109 -9.01 4.21 -5.29
N GLN A 110 -10.04 3.62 -5.89
CA GLN A 110 -10.93 2.65 -5.24
C GLN A 110 -10.17 1.43 -4.71
N PHE A 111 -9.10 1.02 -5.40
CA PHE A 111 -8.32 -0.13 -4.99
C PHE A 111 -7.51 0.16 -3.72
N THR A 112 -6.96 1.36 -3.58
CA THR A 112 -6.30 1.75 -2.33
C THR A 112 -7.29 1.98 -1.19
N LEU A 113 -8.48 2.56 -1.45
CA LEU A 113 -9.55 2.64 -0.44
C LEU A 113 -9.91 1.26 0.11
N PHE A 114 -10.01 0.28 -0.77
CA PHE A 114 -10.29 -1.09 -0.41
C PHE A 114 -9.23 -1.66 0.55
N LYS A 115 -7.94 -1.48 0.25
CA LYS A 115 -6.86 -1.95 1.15
C LYS A 115 -6.81 -1.16 2.47
N LEU A 116 -7.18 0.12 2.45
CA LEU A 116 -7.32 0.91 3.68
C LEU A 116 -8.45 0.37 4.57
N LYS A 117 -9.57 -0.12 3.99
CA LYS A 117 -10.60 -0.82 4.77
C LYS A 117 -10.05 -2.05 5.49
N PHE A 118 -9.14 -2.81 4.87
CA PHE A 118 -8.47 -3.90 5.57
C PHE A 118 -7.67 -3.41 6.80
N LEU A 119 -6.82 -2.40 6.63
CA LEU A 119 -6.02 -1.86 7.74
C LEU A 119 -6.89 -1.35 8.90
N LYS A 120 -8.01 -0.69 8.59
CA LYS A 120 -8.96 -0.24 9.61
C LYS A 120 -9.53 -1.42 10.39
N GLY A 121 -9.96 -2.47 9.68
CA GLY A 121 -10.59 -3.64 10.30
C GLY A 121 -9.63 -4.42 11.20
N LEU A 122 -8.34 -4.45 10.88
CA LEU A 122 -7.35 -5.19 11.67
C LEU A 122 -6.72 -4.37 12.80
N TYR A 123 -6.35 -3.11 12.55
CA TYR A 123 -5.47 -2.37 13.45
C TYR A 123 -6.11 -1.19 14.20
N ILE A 124 -7.24 -0.66 13.71
CA ILE A 124 -7.87 0.55 14.27
C ILE A 124 -9.03 0.13 15.17
N ASN A 125 -9.00 0.58 16.43
CA ASN A 125 -9.92 0.16 17.50
C ASN A 125 -9.82 -1.34 17.80
N SER A 126 -10.96 -2.03 17.95
CA SER A 126 -11.08 -3.49 18.06
C SER A 126 -11.15 -4.13 16.67
N VAL A 127 -10.66 -5.37 16.55
CA VAL A 127 -10.70 -6.12 15.28
C VAL A 127 -12.14 -6.27 14.79
N ASP A 128 -12.39 -5.88 13.54
CA ASP A 128 -13.67 -6.01 12.86
C ASP A 128 -13.59 -7.13 11.81
N TYR A 129 -13.91 -8.35 12.23
CA TYR A 129 -13.88 -9.53 11.35
C TYR A 129 -14.95 -9.48 10.25
N ASN A 130 -16.05 -8.75 10.43
CA ASN A 130 -17.05 -8.56 9.38
C ASN A 130 -16.46 -7.72 8.24
N GLN A 131 -15.78 -6.63 8.57
CA GLN A 131 -15.08 -5.80 7.60
C GLN A 131 -13.95 -6.57 6.92
N ILE A 132 -13.14 -7.32 7.69
CA ILE A 132 -12.08 -8.18 7.12
C ILE A 132 -12.68 -9.23 6.17
N SER A 133 -13.78 -9.88 6.56
CA SER A 133 -14.47 -10.86 5.71
C SER A 133 -14.96 -10.24 4.40
N SER A 134 -15.54 -9.03 4.45
CA SER A 134 -15.97 -8.32 3.24
C SER A 134 -14.80 -8.01 2.28
N VAL A 135 -13.62 -7.71 2.85
CA VAL A 135 -12.37 -7.55 2.10
C VAL A 135 -12.00 -8.86 1.41
N PHE A 136 -11.92 -9.96 2.15
CA PHE A 136 -11.58 -11.25 1.55
C PHE A 136 -12.55 -11.70 0.44
N SER A 137 -13.85 -11.42 0.58
CA SER A 137 -14.86 -11.68 -0.45
C SER A 137 -14.59 -10.90 -1.74
N TYR A 138 -14.27 -9.60 -1.62
CA TYR A 138 -13.90 -8.77 -2.77
C TYR A 138 -12.62 -9.29 -3.46
N LEU A 139 -11.58 -9.59 -2.69
CA LEU A 139 -10.31 -10.10 -3.24
C LEU A 139 -10.52 -11.42 -3.98
N ARG A 140 -11.35 -12.32 -3.44
CA ARG A 140 -11.68 -13.59 -4.06
C ARG A 140 -12.44 -13.40 -5.38
N ASN A 141 -13.41 -12.49 -5.41
CA ASN A 141 -14.15 -12.17 -6.64
C ASN A 141 -13.26 -11.59 -7.75
N LYS A 142 -12.16 -10.91 -7.37
CA LYS A 142 -11.20 -10.31 -8.31
C LYS A 142 -9.97 -11.18 -8.59
N GLU A 143 -9.95 -12.42 -8.08
CA GLU A 143 -8.83 -13.36 -8.24
C GLU A 143 -7.48 -12.78 -7.75
N LEU A 144 -7.54 -11.94 -6.71
CA LEU A 144 -6.39 -11.23 -6.16
C LEU A 144 -5.72 -12.05 -5.05
N ASP A 145 -5.32 -13.28 -5.35
CA ASP A 145 -4.77 -14.21 -4.36
C ASP A 145 -3.50 -13.69 -3.66
N VAL A 146 -2.71 -12.83 -4.32
CA VAL A 146 -1.52 -12.19 -3.70
C VAL A 146 -1.91 -11.38 -2.46
N TYR A 147 -3.03 -10.66 -2.50
CA TYR A 147 -3.50 -9.89 -1.35
C TYR A 147 -4.23 -10.78 -0.33
N ILE A 148 -4.85 -11.88 -0.77
CA ILE A 148 -5.40 -12.89 0.14
C ILE A 148 -4.26 -13.49 0.96
N GLU A 149 -3.14 -13.83 0.33
CA GLU A 149 -1.95 -14.34 1.01
C GLU A 149 -1.42 -13.33 2.04
N GLU A 150 -1.11 -12.10 1.61
CA GLU A 150 -0.54 -11.05 2.48
C GLU A 150 -1.46 -10.76 3.67
N PHE A 151 -2.72 -10.45 3.41
CA PHE A 151 -3.67 -10.05 4.48
C PHE A 151 -3.97 -11.20 5.43
N SER A 152 -3.95 -12.45 4.96
CA SER A 152 -4.13 -13.59 5.86
C SER A 152 -2.95 -13.73 6.81
N GLN A 153 -1.72 -13.50 6.34
CA GLN A 153 -0.55 -13.49 7.22
C GLN A 153 -0.63 -12.37 8.26
N ASP A 154 -1.15 -11.21 7.88
CA ASP A 154 -1.31 -10.08 8.80
C ASP A 154 -2.31 -10.39 9.91
N VAL A 155 -3.49 -10.91 9.55
CA VAL A 155 -4.50 -11.32 10.53
C VAL A 155 -3.94 -12.42 11.43
N ALA A 156 -3.25 -13.41 10.86
CA ALA A 156 -2.68 -14.50 11.63
C ALA A 156 -1.62 -14.02 12.64
N LYS A 157 -0.67 -13.18 12.20
CA LYS A 157 0.38 -12.61 13.06
C LYS A 157 -0.22 -11.75 14.18
N TYR A 158 -1.19 -10.89 13.84
CA TYR A 158 -1.86 -10.04 14.83
C TYR A 158 -2.54 -10.87 15.92
N ASN A 159 -3.31 -11.90 15.54
CA ASN A 159 -4.04 -12.74 16.48
C ASN A 159 -3.11 -13.61 17.33
N LYS A 160 -2.02 -14.13 16.73
CA LYS A 160 -0.96 -14.82 17.46
C LYS A 160 -0.36 -13.94 18.57
N GLU A 161 -0.06 -12.68 18.27
CA GLU A 161 0.46 -11.72 19.26
C GLU A 161 -0.56 -11.37 20.36
N LYS A 162 -1.86 -11.43 20.06
CA LYS A 162 -2.95 -11.26 21.03
C LYS A 162 -3.28 -12.53 21.82
N GLY A 163 -2.69 -13.67 21.47
CA GLY A 163 -2.92 -14.96 22.11
C GLY A 163 -4.08 -15.78 21.55
N ASP A 164 -4.77 -15.28 20.51
CA ASP A 164 -5.84 -16.00 19.83
C ASP A 164 -5.25 -16.94 18.77
N LYS A 165 -4.93 -18.16 19.22
CA LYS A 165 -4.23 -19.16 18.39
C LYS A 165 -5.13 -19.80 17.33
N GLU A 166 -6.42 -19.94 17.61
CA GLU A 166 -7.38 -20.57 16.70
C GLU A 166 -7.53 -19.71 15.45
N ILE A 167 -7.83 -18.41 15.63
CA ILE A 167 -7.89 -17.46 14.51
C ILE A 167 -6.55 -17.38 13.79
N ALA A 168 -5.43 -17.41 14.52
CA ALA A 168 -4.12 -17.38 13.89
C ALA A 168 -3.89 -18.57 12.95
N ILE A 169 -4.25 -19.79 13.38
CA ILE A 169 -4.10 -21.01 12.56
C ILE A 169 -4.98 -20.93 11.31
N ASP A 170 -6.26 -20.59 11.45
CA ASP A 170 -7.20 -20.48 10.33
C ASP A 170 -6.68 -19.55 9.22
N PHE A 171 -6.14 -18.40 9.62
CA PHE A 171 -5.60 -17.43 8.67
C PHE A 171 -4.22 -17.83 8.13
N TYR A 172 -3.39 -18.59 8.86
CA TYR A 172 -2.19 -19.18 8.27
C TYR A 172 -2.53 -20.21 7.19
N GLU A 173 -3.52 -21.08 7.42
CA GLU A 173 -4.01 -22.03 6.42
C GLU A 173 -4.56 -21.29 5.18
N LYS A 174 -5.36 -20.24 5.40
CA LYS A 174 -5.85 -19.38 4.32
C LYS A 174 -4.74 -18.74 3.48
N SER A 175 -3.63 -18.35 4.12
CA SER A 175 -2.43 -17.85 3.43
C SER A 175 -1.76 -18.93 2.57
N ILE A 176 -1.61 -20.14 3.10
CA ILE A 176 -1.01 -21.28 2.39
C ILE A 176 -1.86 -21.64 1.16
N ASP A 177 -3.18 -21.69 1.31
CA ASP A 177 -4.11 -21.96 0.22
C ASP A 177 -4.01 -20.92 -0.92
N ALA A 178 -3.88 -19.64 -0.57
CA ALA A 178 -3.68 -18.57 -1.55
C ALA A 178 -2.35 -18.74 -2.30
N ARG A 179 -1.28 -19.06 -1.59
CA ARG A 179 0.03 -19.35 -2.20
C ARG A 179 -0.04 -20.51 -3.21
N ILE A 180 -0.74 -21.59 -2.85
CA ILE A 180 -0.93 -22.74 -3.74
C ILE A 180 -1.68 -22.33 -5.01
N ARG A 181 -2.73 -21.49 -4.89
CA ARG A 181 -3.46 -20.97 -6.07
C ARG A 181 -2.57 -20.10 -6.96
N ILE A 182 -1.76 -19.22 -6.39
CA ILE A 182 -0.79 -18.39 -7.14
C ILE A 182 0.17 -19.28 -7.93
N GLN A 183 0.77 -20.28 -7.29
CA GLN A 183 1.70 -21.21 -7.94
C GLN A 183 1.04 -22.01 -9.07
N ARG A 184 -0.18 -22.49 -8.86
CA ARG A 184 -0.93 -23.23 -9.88
C ARG A 184 -1.35 -22.35 -11.06
N GLY A 185 -1.77 -21.11 -10.80
CA GLY A 185 -2.10 -20.14 -11.85
C GLY A 185 -0.90 -19.77 -12.72
N GLY A 186 0.31 -19.73 -12.13
CA GLY A 186 1.57 -19.55 -12.87
C GLY A 186 1.99 -20.75 -13.73
N CYS A 187 1.44 -21.93 -13.47
CA CYS A 187 1.77 -23.19 -14.17
C CYS A 187 0.94 -23.40 -15.47
N LEU A 188 0.03 -22.49 -15.80
CA LEU A 188 -0.87 -22.61 -16.97
C LEU A 188 -0.18 -22.35 -18.34
N TYR A 189 1.13 -22.13 -18.37
CA TYR A 189 1.89 -21.79 -19.58
C TYR A 189 2.94 -22.84 -20.00
N GLU A 190 2.95 -24.02 -19.40
CA GLU A 190 3.81 -25.13 -19.83
C GLU A 190 2.99 -26.27 -20.47
N VAL A 191 2.54 -26.06 -21.72
CA VAL A 191 2.09 -27.15 -22.64
C VAL A 191 2.54 -26.84 -24.06
#